data_AF-Q2R685-F1
#
_entry.id   AF-Q2R685-F1
#
_cell.length_a   1.000
_cell.length_b   1.000
_cell.length_c   1.000
_cell.angle_alpha   90.00
_cell.angle_beta   90.00
_cell.angle_gamma   90.00
#
_symmetry.space_group_name_H-M   'P 1'
#
loop_
_entity.id
_entity.type
_entity.pdbx_description
1 polymer ?
#
loop_
_entity_poly.entity_id
_entity_poly.type
_entity_poly.pdbx_seq_one_letter_code
_entity_poly.pdbx_strand_id
1 'polypeptide(L)'
;MADRAWMYKERYRASYIEGVDIFMKAAKKNAASKKTKDIRCPCVHCKNQKSWKDPSVIEQHLVTHEFVARYTNWSHHGEIPSKQVPNQATVRDEVLSWDEDVIVVAQEEEEVHAVEPVDDDDVVGGNG
;
A
#
# COMPACT_ATOMS: atom_id res chain seq x y z
N MET A 1 3.09 -5.07 -21.83
CA MET A 1 4.06 -4.90 -20.72
C MET A 1 4.50 -3.46 -20.75
N ALA A 2 4.59 -2.78 -19.59
CA ALA A 2 5.11 -1.43 -19.55
C ALA A 2 6.57 -1.44 -20.05
N ASP A 3 6.91 -0.53 -20.96
CA ASP A 3 8.26 -0.44 -21.50
C ASP A 3 9.26 -0.11 -20.37
N ARG A 4 10.22 -1.02 -20.13
CA ARG A 4 11.30 -0.84 -19.14
C ARG A 4 12.57 -0.27 -19.77
N ALA A 5 12.55 0.06 -21.07
CA ALA A 5 13.70 0.64 -21.76
C ALA A 5 14.20 1.93 -21.10
N TRP A 6 13.31 2.69 -20.44
CA TRP A 6 13.69 3.91 -19.72
C TRP A 6 14.75 3.66 -18.64
N MET A 7 14.79 2.46 -18.03
CA MET A 7 15.76 2.11 -16.98
C MET A 7 17.21 2.12 -17.49
N TYR A 8 17.37 2.05 -18.81
CA TYR A 8 18.66 1.98 -19.50
C TYR A 8 18.91 3.18 -20.43
N LYS A 9 18.09 4.25 -20.31
CA LYS A 9 18.35 5.54 -20.97
C LYS A 9 19.28 6.41 -20.12
N GLU A 10 19.74 7.54 -20.68
CA GLU A 10 20.63 8.42 -19.92
C GLU A 10 19.93 9.00 -18.68
N ARG A 11 20.64 9.01 -17.55
CA ARG A 11 20.09 9.35 -16.22
C ARG A 11 19.61 10.80 -16.09
N TYR A 12 20.07 11.70 -16.95
CA TYR A 12 19.63 13.10 -17.00
C TYR A 12 18.34 13.30 -17.81
N ARG A 13 17.83 12.26 -18.49
CA ARG A 13 16.59 12.35 -19.25
C ARG A 13 15.40 12.36 -18.31
N ALA A 14 14.40 13.18 -18.63
CA ALA A 14 13.13 13.20 -17.91
C ALA A 14 12.49 11.81 -17.82
N SER A 15 12.56 11.01 -18.89
CA SER A 15 12.03 9.64 -18.89
C SER A 15 12.68 8.72 -17.85
N TYR A 16 13.96 8.95 -17.55
CA TYR A 16 14.66 8.19 -16.51
C TYR A 16 14.15 8.60 -15.13
N ILE A 17 14.10 9.90 -14.84
CA ILE A 17 13.66 10.45 -13.55
C ILE A 17 12.20 10.08 -13.26
N GLU A 18 11.31 10.24 -14.24
CA GLU A 18 9.90 9.83 -14.14
C GLU A 18 9.77 8.33 -13.91
N GLY A 19 10.54 7.53 -14.64
CA GLY A 19 10.58 6.09 -14.43
C GLY A 19 11.03 5.70 -13.02
N VAL A 20 12.06 6.35 -12.48
CA VAL A 20 12.53 6.13 -11.11
C VAL A 20 11.43 6.46 -10.10
N ASP A 21 10.71 7.57 -10.27
CA ASP A 21 9.57 7.91 -9.41
C ASP A 21 8.46 6.84 -9.45
N ILE A 22 8.11 6.36 -10.65
CA ILE A 22 7.14 5.26 -10.82
C ILE A 22 7.62 4.00 -10.11
N PHE A 23 8.88 3.63 -10.30
CA PHE A 23 9.50 2.48 -9.64
C PHE A 23 9.43 2.61 -8.11
N MET A 24 9.78 3.78 -7.57
CA MET A 24 9.80 4.01 -6.13
C MET A 24 8.40 3.97 -5.52
N LYS A 25 7.39 4.49 -6.21
CA LYS A 25 5.98 4.36 -5.80
C LYS A 25 5.55 2.89 -5.71
N ALA A 26 5.88 2.09 -6.71
CA ALA A 26 5.60 0.65 -6.71
C ALA A 26 6.34 -0.08 -5.56
N ALA A 27 7.63 0.21 -5.38
CA ALA A 27 8.45 -0.37 -4.33
C ALA A 27 7.93 -0.06 -2.92
N LYS A 28 7.57 1.21 -2.66
CA LYS A 28 6.98 1.68 -1.39
C LYS A 28 5.66 0.98 -1.12
N LYS A 29 4.77 0.89 -2.13
CA LYS A 29 3.49 0.18 -2.02
C LYS A 29 3.69 -1.29 -1.66
N ASN A 30 4.60 -1.99 -2.34
CA ASN A 30 4.91 -3.40 -2.06
C ASN A 30 5.51 -3.61 -0.65
N ALA A 31 6.36 -2.69 -0.18
CA ALA A 31 6.89 -2.75 1.18
C ALA A 31 5.78 -2.60 2.23
N ALA A 32 4.88 -1.63 2.03
CA ALA A 32 3.71 -1.42 2.88
C ALA A 32 2.80 -2.67 2.92
N SER A 33 2.50 -3.27 1.75
CA SER A 33 1.71 -4.52 1.67
C SER A 33 2.35 -5.68 2.41
N LYS A 34 3.69 -5.73 2.46
CA LYS A 34 4.46 -6.74 3.19
C LYS A 34 4.73 -6.37 4.66
N LYS A 35 4.12 -5.29 5.17
CA LYS A 35 4.33 -4.76 6.53
C LYS A 35 5.81 -4.56 6.87
N THR A 36 6.62 -4.18 5.88
CA THR A 36 8.06 -3.90 6.04
C THR A 36 8.38 -2.48 5.55
N LYS A 37 9.48 -1.93 6.07
CA LYS A 37 10.06 -0.66 5.59
C LYS A 37 11.27 -0.90 4.67
N ASP A 38 11.78 -2.13 4.62
CA ASP A 38 12.99 -2.45 3.88
C ASP A 38 12.69 -2.65 2.40
N ILE A 39 13.32 -1.84 1.56
CA ILE A 39 13.23 -1.92 0.09
C ILE A 39 14.59 -2.35 -0.46
N ARG A 40 14.62 -3.39 -1.30
CA ARG A 40 15.85 -3.83 -1.96
C ARG A 40 16.32 -2.80 -2.98
N CYS A 41 17.62 -2.53 -3.04
CA CYS A 41 18.18 -1.60 -4.01
C CYS A 41 18.65 -2.35 -5.28
N PRO A 42 18.06 -2.08 -6.46
CA PRO A 42 18.44 -2.75 -7.70
C PRO A 42 19.63 -2.10 -8.42
N CYS A 43 20.36 -1.18 -7.77
CA CYS A 43 21.51 -0.55 -8.42
C CYS A 43 22.66 -1.53 -8.68
N VAL A 44 23.57 -1.20 -9.59
CA VAL A 44 24.68 -2.11 -9.98
C VAL A 44 25.58 -2.53 -8.81
N HIS A 45 25.69 -1.69 -7.77
CA HIS A 45 26.47 -2.00 -6.56
C HIS A 45 25.71 -2.85 -5.55
N CYS A 46 24.39 -2.61 -5.39
CA CYS A 46 23.58 -3.33 -4.42
C CYS A 46 23.03 -4.65 -4.97
N LYS A 47 22.80 -4.76 -6.28
CA LYS A 47 22.36 -5.97 -7.01
C LYS A 47 21.13 -6.66 -6.41
N ASN A 48 20.19 -5.90 -5.86
CA ASN A 48 19.04 -6.42 -5.10
C ASN A 48 19.39 -7.23 -3.83
N GLN A 49 20.65 -7.22 -3.38
CA GLN A 49 21.11 -7.94 -2.18
C GLN A 49 21.07 -7.07 -0.93
N LYS A 50 21.21 -5.74 -1.08
CA LYS A 50 21.09 -4.77 0.01
C LYS A 50 19.70 -4.14 0.04
N SER A 51 19.18 -3.92 1.23
CA SER A 51 17.93 -3.19 1.47
C SER A 51 18.15 -1.94 2.31
N TRP A 52 17.30 -0.95 2.10
CA TRP A 52 17.32 0.32 2.82
C TRP A 52 15.92 0.64 3.32
N LYS A 53 15.85 1.20 4.53
CA LYS A 53 14.60 1.72 5.12
C LYS A 53 14.25 3.10 4.57
N ASP A 54 15.28 3.88 4.24
CA ASP A 54 15.13 5.19 3.63
C ASP A 54 15.08 5.06 2.09
N PRO A 55 13.92 5.35 1.46
CA PRO A 55 13.78 5.28 0.01
C PRO A 55 14.68 6.28 -0.74
N SER A 56 15.03 7.41 -0.13
CA SER A 56 15.87 8.43 -0.76
C SER A 56 17.28 7.93 -1.05
N VAL A 57 17.80 6.99 -0.24
CA VAL A 57 19.08 6.29 -0.51
C VAL A 57 19.00 5.48 -1.80
N ILE A 58 17.85 4.83 -2.05
CA ILE A 58 17.65 4.02 -3.26
C ILE A 58 17.53 4.93 -4.47
N GLU A 59 16.76 6.01 -4.38
CA GLU A 59 16.64 7.03 -5.43
C GLU A 59 18.01 7.59 -5.82
N GLN A 60 18.83 7.97 -4.83
CA GLN A 60 20.19 8.45 -5.05
C GLN A 60 21.06 7.39 -5.74
N HIS A 61 21.03 6.13 -5.29
CA HIS A 61 21.79 5.05 -5.91
C HIS A 61 21.41 4.79 -7.37
N LEU A 62 20.14 4.92 -7.74
CA LEU A 62 19.70 4.75 -9.12
C LEU A 62 20.21 5.91 -9.99
N VAL A 63 20.08 7.13 -9.49
CA VAL A 63 20.59 8.33 -10.19
C VAL A 63 22.12 8.35 -10.29
N THR A 64 22.86 7.68 -9.42
CA THR A 64 24.35 7.68 -9.41
C THR A 64 25.00 6.44 -10.03
N HIS A 65 24.36 5.26 -9.92
CA HIS A 65 24.99 3.97 -10.19
C HIS A 65 24.17 3.03 -11.07
N GLU A 66 23.17 3.55 -11.79
CA GLU A 66 22.33 2.81 -12.76
C GLU A 66 21.62 1.56 -12.20
N PHE A 67 20.70 0.98 -12.97
CA PHE A 67 20.09 -0.30 -12.63
C PHE A 67 21.04 -1.45 -12.97
N VAL A 68 20.97 -2.54 -12.21
CA VAL A 68 21.66 -3.78 -12.59
C VAL A 68 21.21 -4.24 -13.98
N ALA A 69 22.16 -4.66 -14.80
CA ALA A 69 21.88 -5.08 -16.18
C ALA A 69 20.84 -6.23 -16.22
N ARG A 70 19.96 -6.19 -17.22
CA ARG A 70 18.88 -7.18 -17.44
C ARG A 70 17.86 -7.26 -16.31
N TYR A 71 17.77 -6.24 -15.45
CA TYR A 71 16.64 -6.07 -14.54
C TYR A 71 15.40 -5.66 -15.35
N THR A 72 14.59 -6.65 -15.74
CA THR A 72 13.44 -6.46 -16.65
C THR A 72 12.09 -6.62 -15.96
N ASN A 73 12.06 -7.11 -14.73
CA ASN A 73 10.86 -7.21 -13.92
C ASN A 73 11.10 -6.66 -12.52
N TRP A 74 10.05 -6.11 -11.90
CA TRP A 74 10.09 -5.64 -10.53
C TRP A 74 9.52 -6.68 -9.56
N SER A 75 9.95 -7.93 -9.71
CA SER A 75 9.46 -9.07 -8.90
C SER A 75 9.64 -8.86 -7.39
N HIS A 76 10.69 -8.15 -6.97
CA HIS A 76 10.88 -7.77 -5.57
C HIS A 76 10.12 -6.51 -5.14
N HIS A 77 9.61 -5.72 -6.09
CA HIS A 77 9.05 -4.40 -5.88
C HIS A 77 7.59 -4.26 -6.34
N GLY A 78 6.88 -5.38 -6.47
CA GLY A 78 5.41 -5.39 -6.59
C GLY A 78 4.87 -5.48 -8.02
N GLU A 79 5.70 -5.70 -9.02
CA GLU A 79 5.20 -6.08 -10.34
C GLU A 79 4.82 -7.55 -10.36
N ILE A 80 3.52 -7.82 -10.44
CA ILE A 80 3.01 -9.15 -10.74
C ILE A 80 3.20 -9.34 -12.25
N PRO A 81 3.99 -10.32 -12.72
CA PRO A 81 4.07 -10.59 -14.15
C PRO A 81 2.66 -10.91 -14.64
N SER A 82 2.17 -10.15 -15.62
CA SER A 82 0.88 -10.43 -16.25
C SER A 82 0.91 -11.88 -16.73
N LYS A 83 0.07 -12.74 -16.16
CA LYS A 83 -0.12 -14.11 -16.67
C LYS A 83 -0.50 -13.96 -18.13
N GLN A 84 0.39 -14.33 -19.04
CA GLN A 84 0.02 -14.48 -20.44
C GLN A 84 -1.00 -15.60 -20.48
N VAL A 85 -2.28 -15.27 -20.61
CA VAL A 85 -3.28 -16.25 -21.04
C VAL A 85 -2.90 -16.63 -22.47
N PRO A 86 -2.61 -17.91 -22.76
CA PRO A 86 -2.44 -18.36 -24.14
C PRO A 86 -3.74 -18.05 -24.88
N ASN A 87 -3.61 -17.46 -26.06
CA ASN A 87 -4.73 -17.15 -26.94
C ASN A 87 -5.46 -18.44 -27.35
N GLN A 88 -6.51 -18.80 -26.64
CA GLN A 88 -7.62 -19.56 -27.20
C GLN A 88 -8.93 -19.15 -26.52
N ALA A 89 -9.78 -18.53 -27.32
CA ALA A 89 -11.14 -18.17 -26.96
C ALA A 89 -11.96 -19.43 -26.61
N THR A 90 -12.62 -19.42 -25.45
CA THR A 90 -14.08 -19.49 -25.32
C THR A 90 -14.48 -19.11 -23.89
N VAL A 91 -15.41 -18.14 -23.81
CA VAL A 91 -16.09 -17.62 -22.62
C VAL A 91 -16.67 -18.69 -21.69
N ARG A 92 -16.46 -18.53 -20.38
CA ARG A 92 -17.54 -18.23 -19.43
C ARG A 92 -16.98 -17.67 -18.12
N ASP A 93 -17.58 -16.56 -17.71
CA ASP A 93 -17.37 -15.79 -16.48
C ASP A 93 -17.41 -16.68 -15.23
N GLU A 94 -16.31 -16.71 -14.47
CA GLU A 94 -16.31 -17.04 -13.04
C GLU A 94 -15.49 -15.96 -12.31
N VAL A 95 -16.20 -14.87 -11.99
CA VAL A 95 -15.74 -13.83 -11.07
C VAL A 95 -15.54 -14.47 -9.70
N LEU A 96 -14.29 -14.78 -9.36
CA LEU A 96 -13.92 -15.12 -7.99
C LEU A 96 -13.84 -13.83 -7.15
N SER A 97 -14.98 -13.51 -6.53
CA SER A 97 -15.18 -13.11 -5.12
C SER A 97 -13.93 -12.64 -4.38
N TRP A 98 -13.87 -11.33 -4.13
CA TRP A 98 -13.21 -10.74 -2.96
C TRP A 98 -14.17 -9.69 -2.40
N ASP A 99 -14.90 -10.11 -1.37
CA ASP A 99 -15.94 -9.39 -0.68
C ASP A 99 -15.49 -8.00 -0.22
N GLU A 100 -16.34 -7.00 -0.47
CA GLU A 100 -16.29 -5.70 0.17
C GLU A 100 -16.82 -5.87 1.61
N ASP A 101 -15.94 -5.70 2.60
CA ASP A 101 -16.31 -5.56 4.00
C ASP A 101 -17.15 -4.28 4.17
N VAL A 102 -18.47 -4.41 4.03
CA VAL A 102 -19.46 -3.45 4.50
C VAL A 102 -19.39 -3.45 6.03
N ILE A 103 -18.85 -2.37 6.60
CA ILE A 103 -18.85 -2.16 8.05
C ILE A 103 -20.30 -1.86 8.46
N VAL A 104 -21.00 -2.87 8.97
CA VAL A 104 -22.23 -2.69 9.74
C VAL A 104 -21.86 -2.05 11.08
N VAL A 105 -22.13 -0.74 11.22
CA VAL A 105 -22.19 -0.08 12.53
C VAL A 105 -23.53 -0.45 13.15
N ALA A 106 -23.52 -1.48 14.01
CA ALA A 106 -24.58 -1.71 14.98
C ALA A 106 -24.17 -1.04 16.30
N GLN A 107 -24.87 0.01 16.68
CA GLN A 107 -25.01 0.40 18.09
C GLN A 107 -26.50 0.30 18.40
N GLU A 108 -26.89 -0.80 19.02
CA GLU A 108 -28.23 -1.00 19.56
C GLU A 108 -28.36 -0.25 20.90
N GLU A 109 -29.46 0.48 21.02
CA GLU A 109 -30.11 1.00 22.24
C GLU A 109 -30.70 -0.24 22.99
N GLU A 110 -30.90 -0.35 24.31
CA GLU A 110 -31.36 0.53 25.38
C GLU A 110 -31.32 -0.32 26.68
N GLU A 111 -31.09 0.25 27.87
CA GLU A 111 -31.86 -0.20 29.05
C GLU A 111 -32.13 0.95 30.02
N VAL A 112 -33.40 1.30 30.14
CA VAL A 112 -33.96 2.28 31.06
C VAL A 112 -33.91 1.77 32.49
N HIS A 113 -33.10 2.39 33.35
CA HIS A 113 -33.17 2.13 34.79
C HIS A 113 -34.38 2.88 35.37
N ALA A 114 -35.41 2.12 35.72
CA ALA A 114 -36.52 2.61 36.53
C ALA A 114 -35.98 3.11 37.88
N VAL A 115 -36.22 4.37 38.20
CA VAL A 115 -36.13 4.87 39.57
C VAL A 115 -37.54 4.88 40.15
N GLU A 116 -37.71 4.10 41.21
CA GLU A 116 -38.96 3.97 41.97
C GLU A 116 -39.41 5.35 42.51
N PRO A 117 -40.72 5.61 42.62
CA PRO A 117 -41.20 6.85 43.21
C PRO A 117 -40.87 6.87 44.71
N VAL A 118 -40.23 7.94 45.18
CA VAL A 118 -40.21 8.29 46.61
C VAL A 118 -41.36 9.27 46.84
N ASP A 119 -42.34 8.82 47.60
CA ASP A 119 -43.50 9.60 48.02
C ASP A 119 -43.10 10.81 48.89
N ASP A 120 -43.94 11.84 48.81
CA ASP A 120 -43.98 13.06 49.64
C ASP A 120 -43.72 12.81 51.13
N ASP A 121 -42.92 13.68 51.78
CA ASP A 121 -43.42 14.63 52.78
C ASP A 121 -42.30 15.47 53.45
N ASP A 122 -42.73 16.63 53.94
CA ASP A 122 -42.07 17.56 54.88
C ASP A 122 -41.13 18.67 54.35
N VAL A 123 -41.79 19.75 53.91
CA VAL A 123 -41.61 21.13 54.41
C VAL A 123 -40.77 21.23 55.70
N VAL A 124 -39.70 22.04 55.71
CA VAL A 124 -39.44 23.10 56.72
C VAL A 124 -38.33 24.05 56.22
N GLY A 125 -38.70 25.34 56.10
CA GLY A 125 -37.94 26.54 56.55
C GLY A 125 -36.54 26.81 55.96
N GLY A 126 -36.22 27.98 55.40
CA GLY A 126 -36.38 29.29 56.03
C GLY A 126 -35.07 29.73 56.69
N ASN A 127 -34.64 30.97 56.38
CA ASN A 127 -33.48 31.75 56.87
C ASN A 127 -32.24 31.71 55.94
N GLY A 128 -31.63 32.83 55.58
CA GLY A 128 -31.79 34.23 55.96
C GLY A 128 -30.74 35.07 55.24
#